data_AF-Q7KPF5-F1
#
_entry.id   AF-Q7KPF5-F1
#
_cell.length_a   1.000
_cell.length_b   1.000
_cell.length_c   1.000
_cell.angle_alpha   90.00
_cell.angle_beta   90.00
_cell.angle_gamma   90.00
#
_symmetry.space_group_name_H-M   'P 1'
#
loop_
_entity.id
_entity.type
_entity.pdbx_description
1 polymer ?
#
loop_
_entity_poly.entity_id
_entity_poly.type
_entity_poly.pdbx_seq_one_letter_code
_entity_poly.pdbx_strand_id
1 'polypeptide(L)'
;HKFQQRIGHGDNKHSDADRSPVFLQFIDSVWQVSQQFNNAFEFNEHFLITIVDHLYSCRFGTFLCNTEAERVAEDLKHKTTSLWTHINSSLDQYLNPLFPSFTHGAELVLRPIA
;
A
#
# COMPACT_ATOMS: atom_id res chain seq x y z
N HIS A 1 -12.60 1.44 0.57
CA HIS A 1 -12.34 0.85 -0.76
C HIS A 1 -12.70 -0.63 -0.68
N LYS A 2 -13.38 -1.18 -1.69
CA LYS A 2 -13.90 -2.56 -1.67
C LYS A 2 -12.81 -3.57 -2.03
N PHE A 3 -11.80 -3.72 -1.17
CA PHE A 3 -10.60 -4.51 -1.45
C PHE A 3 -10.92 -5.97 -1.80
N GLN A 4 -11.78 -6.63 -1.02
CA GLN A 4 -12.18 -8.02 -1.25
C GLN A 4 -12.77 -8.24 -2.66
N GLN A 5 -13.71 -7.38 -3.09
CA GLN A 5 -14.33 -7.46 -4.42
C GLN A 5 -13.37 -7.09 -5.55
N ARG A 6 -12.52 -6.06 -5.35
CA ARG A 6 -11.60 -5.61 -6.40
C ARG A 6 -10.44 -6.58 -6.65
N ILE A 7 -9.99 -7.28 -5.61
CA ILE A 7 -8.87 -8.23 -5.69
C ILE A 7 -9.37 -9.65 -6.01
N GLY A 8 -10.58 -10.01 -5.59
CA GLY A 8 -11.15 -11.33 -5.80
C GLY A 8 -10.51 -12.39 -4.89
N HIS A 9 -10.29 -12.05 -3.61
CA HIS A 9 -9.71 -12.95 -2.62
C HIS A 9 -10.51 -14.26 -2.50
N GLY A 10 -9.90 -15.37 -2.93
CA GLY A 10 -10.50 -16.71 -2.83
C GLY A 10 -11.60 -17.01 -3.85
N ASP A 11 -11.79 -16.18 -4.88
CA ASP A 11 -12.78 -16.43 -5.93
C ASP A 11 -12.11 -16.92 -7.22
N ASN A 12 -12.54 -18.07 -7.72
CA ASN A 12 -12.05 -18.69 -8.97
C ASN A 12 -12.68 -18.04 -10.23
N LYS A 13 -13.58 -17.07 -10.07
CA LYS A 13 -14.14 -16.31 -11.21
C LYS A 13 -13.22 -15.17 -11.63
N HIS A 14 -12.28 -15.48 -12.51
CA HIS A 14 -11.38 -14.50 -13.13
C HIS A 14 -12.08 -13.48 -14.04
N SER A 15 -13.33 -13.74 -14.45
CA SER A 15 -14.12 -12.89 -15.34
C SER A 15 -15.02 -11.88 -14.62
N ASP A 16 -14.80 -11.66 -13.32
CA ASP A 16 -15.65 -10.75 -12.57
C ASP A 16 -15.36 -9.30 -12.99
N ALA A 17 -16.35 -8.63 -13.59
CA ALA A 17 -16.24 -7.25 -14.07
C ALA A 17 -15.95 -6.25 -12.94
N ASP A 18 -16.12 -6.69 -11.69
CA ASP A 18 -15.79 -5.94 -10.50
C ASP A 18 -14.30 -5.99 -10.12
N ARG A 19 -13.47 -6.85 -10.72
CA ARG A 19 -12.01 -6.81 -10.50
C ARG A 19 -11.40 -5.64 -11.25
N SER A 20 -10.75 -4.74 -10.52
CA SER A 20 -10.09 -3.59 -11.12
C SER A 20 -8.85 -3.22 -10.32
N PRO A 21 -7.70 -2.99 -10.97
CA PRO A 21 -6.42 -2.69 -10.32
C PRO A 21 -6.34 -1.24 -9.84
N VAL A 22 -7.40 -0.70 -9.25
CA VAL A 22 -7.47 0.72 -8.82
C VAL A 22 -6.39 1.03 -7.79
N PHE A 23 -6.18 0.14 -6.82
CA PHE A 23 -5.15 0.34 -5.81
C PHE A 23 -3.74 0.17 -6.39
N LEU A 24 -3.55 -0.73 -7.36
CA LEU A 24 -2.28 -0.87 -8.07
C LEU A 24 -1.94 0.40 -8.87
N GLN A 25 -2.92 1.00 -9.57
CA GLN A 25 -2.75 2.27 -10.28
C GLN A 25 -2.37 3.41 -9.33
N PHE A 26 -2.95 3.43 -8.13
CA PHE A 26 -2.54 4.38 -7.09
C PHE A 26 -1.08 4.18 -6.68
N ILE A 27 -0.66 2.94 -6.42
CA ILE A 27 0.73 2.64 -6.06
C ILE A 27 1.69 2.98 -7.21
N ASP A 28 1.32 2.67 -8.45
CA ASP A 28 2.12 3.03 -9.63
C ASP A 28 2.29 4.55 -9.75
N SER A 29 1.21 5.31 -9.54
CA SER A 29 1.28 6.77 -9.51
C SER A 29 2.20 7.28 -8.41
N VAL A 30 2.15 6.70 -7.20
CA VAL A 30 3.05 7.05 -6.10
C VAL A 30 4.50 6.71 -6.44
N TRP A 31 4.75 5.56 -7.06
CA TRP A 31 6.08 5.16 -7.51
C TRP A 31 6.62 6.14 -8.56
N GLN A 32 5.83 6.52 -9.55
CA GLN A 32 6.23 7.51 -10.56
C GLN A 32 6.61 8.86 -9.94
N VAL A 33 5.82 9.36 -8.98
CA VAL A 33 6.17 10.59 -8.25
C VAL A 33 7.44 10.40 -7.41
N SER A 34 7.60 9.24 -6.77
CA SER A 34 8.82 8.94 -6.01
C SER A 34 10.07 8.86 -6.89
N GLN A 35 9.97 8.37 -8.12
CA GLN A 35 11.08 8.35 -9.08
C GLN A 35 11.46 9.76 -9.55
N GLN A 36 10.46 10.64 -9.75
CA GLN A 36 10.71 12.05 -10.08
C GLN A 36 11.33 12.81 -8.90
N PHE A 37 11.00 12.44 -7.67
CA PHE A 37 11.42 13.11 -6.44
C PHE A 37 12.03 12.12 -5.43
N ASN A 38 13.23 11.62 -5.73
CA ASN A 38 13.94 10.60 -4.94
C ASN A 38 14.25 11.01 -3.48
N ASN A 39 14.08 12.27 -3.09
CA ASN A 39 14.33 12.78 -1.74
C ASN A 39 13.06 13.29 -1.04
N ALA A 40 11.89 13.20 -1.68
CA ALA A 40 10.65 13.73 -1.13
C ALA A 40 9.88 12.73 -0.25
N PHE A 41 10.17 11.43 -0.38
CA PHE A 41 9.50 10.37 0.36
C PHE A 41 10.45 9.65 1.29
N GLU A 42 9.97 9.42 2.52
CA GLU A 42 10.67 8.66 3.55
C GLU A 42 10.72 7.17 3.22
N PHE A 43 9.73 6.66 2.48
CA PHE A 43 9.68 5.27 2.06
C PHE A 43 10.40 5.05 0.72
N ASN A 44 10.92 3.85 0.51
CA ASN A 44 11.57 3.43 -0.72
C ASN A 44 10.63 2.62 -1.64
N GLU A 45 11.13 2.24 -2.81
CA GLU A 45 10.40 1.39 -3.76
C GLU A 45 10.02 0.02 -3.16
N HIS A 46 10.88 -0.55 -2.32
CA HIS A 46 10.64 -1.85 -1.70
C HIS A 46 9.39 -1.84 -0.81
N PHE A 47 9.10 -0.71 -0.15
CA PHE A 47 7.86 -0.51 0.60
C PHE A 47 6.62 -0.60 -0.28
N LEU A 48 6.63 0.05 -1.44
CA LEU A 48 5.50 0.04 -2.38
C LEU A 48 5.27 -1.37 -2.96
N ILE A 49 6.35 -2.06 -3.34
CA ILE A 49 6.29 -3.45 -3.82
C ILE A 49 5.71 -4.36 -2.72
N THR A 50 6.17 -4.21 -1.48
CA THR A 50 5.69 -5.01 -0.35
C THR A 50 4.22 -4.80 -0.08
N ILE A 51 3.71 -3.57 -0.20
CA ILE A 51 2.28 -3.27 -0.09
C ILE A 51 1.49 -4.00 -1.18
N VAL A 52 1.95 -3.95 -2.43
CA VAL A 52 1.27 -4.59 -3.58
C VAL A 52 1.31 -6.12 -3.44
N ASP A 53 2.43 -6.70 -3.06
CA ASP A 53 2.55 -8.14 -2.85
C ASP A 53 1.58 -8.61 -1.76
N HIS A 54 1.53 -7.86 -0.64
CA HIS A 54 0.65 -8.20 0.47
C HIS A 54 -0.82 -7.88 0.22
N LEU A 55 -1.11 -6.98 -0.72
CA LEU A 55 -2.46 -6.75 -1.25
C LEU A 55 -3.03 -8.03 -1.86
N TYR A 56 -2.23 -8.81 -2.60
CA TYR A 56 -2.69 -10.06 -3.23
C TYR A 56 -2.52 -11.28 -2.34
N SER A 57 -1.53 -11.28 -1.43
CA SER A 57 -1.19 -12.45 -0.60
C SER A 57 -2.29 -12.91 0.37
N CYS A 58 -3.25 -12.05 0.73
CA CYS A 58 -4.20 -12.24 1.85
C CYS A 58 -3.55 -12.51 3.22
N ARG A 59 -2.22 -12.37 3.35
CA ARG A 59 -1.49 -12.78 4.57
C ARG A 59 -1.82 -11.92 5.78
N PHE A 60 -2.24 -10.68 5.55
CA PHE A 60 -2.58 -9.70 6.59
C PHE A 60 -4.03 -9.26 6.44
N GLY A 61 -4.70 -9.00 7.57
CA GLY A 61 -6.08 -8.51 7.57
C GLY A 61 -6.24 -7.06 7.10
N THR A 62 -5.12 -6.36 6.85
CA THR A 62 -5.10 -4.93 6.47
C THR A 62 -5.92 -4.65 5.21
N PHE A 63 -5.89 -5.54 4.23
CA PHE A 63 -6.61 -5.39 2.96
C PHE A 63 -7.80 -6.36 2.80
N LEU A 64 -8.17 -7.09 3.86
CA LEU A 64 -9.36 -7.95 3.83
C LEU A 64 -10.64 -7.12 4.02
N CYS A 65 -11.76 -7.70 3.59
CA CYS A 65 -13.11 -7.12 3.61
C CYS A 65 -13.31 -5.89 2.70
N ASN A 66 -14.56 -5.49 2.51
CA ASN A 66 -14.94 -4.34 1.68
C ASN A 66 -15.22 -3.08 2.50
N THR A 67 -15.61 -3.24 3.76
CA THR A 67 -16.00 -2.14 4.66
C THR A 67 -15.37 -2.29 6.04
N GLU A 68 -15.25 -1.19 6.78
CA GLU A 68 -14.78 -1.23 8.17
C GLU A 68 -15.74 -2.04 9.07
N ALA A 69 -17.05 -1.93 8.84
CA ALA A 69 -18.06 -2.68 9.59
C ALA A 69 -17.84 -4.21 9.48
N GLU A 70 -17.54 -4.73 8.28
CA GLU A 70 -17.19 -6.14 8.08
C GLU A 70 -15.92 -6.52 8.84
N ARG A 71 -14.90 -5.67 8.85
CA ARG A 71 -13.64 -5.94 9.56
C ARG A 71 -13.82 -6.04 11.07
N VAL A 72 -14.70 -5.20 11.62
CA VAL A 72 -15.06 -5.23 13.04
C VAL A 72 -15.89 -6.46 13.36
N ALA A 73 -16.87 -6.80 12.51
CA ALA A 73 -17.71 -7.98 12.68
C ALA A 73 -16.91 -9.29 12.64
N GLU A 74 -15.91 -9.37 11.74
CA GLU A 74 -15.02 -10.52 11.61
C GLU A 74 -13.89 -10.56 12.66
N ASP A 75 -13.77 -9.52 13.49
CA ASP A 75 -12.73 -9.37 14.51
C ASP A 75 -11.30 -9.52 13.95
N LEU A 76 -11.06 -8.94 12.77
CA LEU A 76 -9.77 -9.10 12.08
C LEU A 76 -8.60 -8.55 12.89
N LYS A 77 -8.84 -7.56 13.75
CA LYS A 77 -7.81 -6.95 14.59
C LYS A 77 -7.16 -7.95 15.55
N HIS A 78 -7.93 -8.91 16.05
CA HIS A 78 -7.45 -9.94 16.97
C HIS A 78 -7.12 -11.26 16.25
N LYS A 79 -7.79 -11.55 15.14
CA LYS A 79 -7.56 -12.80 14.37
C LYS A 79 -6.43 -12.73 13.36
N THR A 80 -6.01 -11.53 12.96
CA THR A 80 -5.00 -11.35 11.91
C THR A 80 -3.96 -10.31 12.32
N THR A 81 -2.74 -10.45 11.78
CA THR A 81 -1.69 -9.45 11.95
C THR A 81 -1.90 -8.31 10.96
N SER A 82 -1.51 -7.10 11.36
CA SER A 82 -1.47 -5.92 10.48
C SER A 82 -0.18 -5.92 9.65
N LEU A 83 -0.30 -5.64 8.35
CA LEU A 83 0.85 -5.41 7.46
C LEU A 83 1.78 -4.33 8.03
N TRP A 84 1.22 -3.28 8.63
CA TRP A 84 1.99 -2.20 9.24
C TRP A 84 2.84 -2.68 10.41
N THR A 85 2.38 -3.66 11.18
CA THR A 85 3.18 -4.25 12.26
C THR A 85 4.40 -4.97 11.69
N HIS A 86 4.23 -5.68 10.57
CA HIS A 86 5.32 -6.35 9.88
C HIS A 86 6.34 -5.35 9.30
N ILE A 87 5.86 -4.34 8.57
CA ILE A 87 6.71 -3.29 7.98
C ILE A 87 7.44 -2.52 9.09
N ASN A 88 6.74 -2.10 10.14
CA ASN A 88 7.32 -1.33 11.24
C ASN A 88 8.38 -2.11 12.03
N SER A 89 8.32 -3.45 12.01
CA SER A 89 9.34 -4.30 12.62
C SER A 89 10.64 -4.38 11.81
N SER A 90 10.65 -3.89 10.57
CA SER A 90 11.82 -3.89 9.68
C SER A 90 11.93 -2.59 8.89
N LEU A 91 11.59 -1.46 9.54
CA LEU A 91 11.58 -0.12 8.94
C LEU A 91 12.86 0.21 8.19
N ASP A 92 14.02 -0.20 8.69
CA ASP A 92 15.31 0.05 8.05
C ASP A 92 15.40 -0.44 6.59
N GLN A 93 14.62 -1.46 6.22
CA GLN A 93 14.57 -1.99 4.86
C GLN A 93 13.63 -1.20 3.94
N TYR A 94 12.73 -0.41 4.51
CA TYR A 94 11.68 0.33 3.82
C TYR A 94 11.93 1.83 3.78
N LEU A 95 12.91 2.30 4.55
CA LEU A 95 13.32 3.70 4.56
C LEU A 95 14.20 4.03 3.34
N ASN A 96 14.01 5.24 2.84
CA ASN A 96 14.80 5.82 1.79
C ASN A 96 16.02 6.54 2.40
N PRO A 97 17.26 6.11 2.11
CA PRO A 97 18.47 6.74 2.64
C PRO A 97 18.68 8.17 2.13
N LEU A 98 18.02 8.54 1.03
CA LEU A 98 18.10 9.87 0.44
C LEU A 98 17.07 10.85 1.03
N PHE A 99 16.16 10.38 1.90
CA PHE A 99 15.20 11.24 2.57
C PHE A 99 15.93 12.10 3.61
N PRO A 100 16.07 13.42 3.39
CA PRO A 100 16.81 14.26 4.31
C PRO A 100 15.96 14.52 5.55
N SER A 101 16.54 14.32 6.72
CA SER A 101 15.83 14.43 8.00
C SER A 101 15.29 15.82 8.30
N PHE A 102 15.77 16.89 7.67
CA PHE A 102 15.17 18.22 7.69
C PHE A 102 15.77 19.06 6.55
N THR A 103 15.05 19.25 5.44
CA THR A 103 15.44 20.25 4.42
C THR A 103 14.64 21.54 4.59
N HIS A 104 15.28 22.53 5.22
CA HIS A 104 14.93 23.93 5.06
C HIS A 104 14.93 24.25 3.55
N GLY A 105 13.74 24.36 2.95
CA GLY A 105 13.57 24.69 1.52
C GLY A 105 13.11 23.55 0.61
N ALA A 106 12.71 22.38 1.12
CA ALA A 106 11.98 21.42 0.28
C ALA A 106 10.68 22.06 -0.21
N GLU A 107 10.41 21.98 -1.52
CA GLU A 107 9.09 22.26 -2.05
C GLU A 107 8.08 21.37 -1.34
N LEU A 108 7.27 21.95 -0.46
CA LEU A 108 6.19 21.25 0.26
C LEU A 108 5.12 20.69 -0.69
N VAL A 109 5.13 21.12 -1.95
CA VAL A 109 4.18 20.73 -2.99
C VAL A 109 4.95 20.15 -4.17
N LEU A 110 4.87 18.83 -4.33
CA LEU A 110 5.43 18.14 -5.49
C LEU A 110 4.57 18.38 -6.72
N ARG A 111 5.21 18.75 -7.84
CA ARG A 111 4.54 18.96 -9.13
C ARG A 111 5.08 17.95 -10.15
N PRO A 112 4.61 16.71 -10.12
CA PRO A 112 5.05 15.70 -11.07
C PRO A 112 4.61 16.07 -12.48
N ILE A 113 5.47 15.76 -13.45
CA ILE A 113 5.16 15.87 -14.88
C ILE A 113 4.58 14.52 -15.30
N ALA A 114 3.38 14.54 -15.87
CA ALA A 114 2.70 13.35 -16.40
C ALA A 114 3.09 13.10 -17.86
#